data_AF-A0A920LA19-F1
#
_entry.id   AF-A0A920LA19-F1
#
_cell.length_a   1.000
_cell.length_b   1.000
_cell.length_c   1.000
_cell.angle_alpha   90.00
_cell.angle_beta   90.00
_cell.angle_gamma   90.00
#
_symmetry.space_group_name_H-M   'P 1'
#
loop_
_entity.id
_entity.type
_entity.pdbx_description
1 polymer ?
#
loop_
_entity_poly.entity_id
_entity_poly.type
_entity_poly.pdbx_seq_one_letter_code
_entity_poly.pdbx_strand_id
1 'polypeptide(L)'
;MIGFGNAEGRVILIDTTDWSVVRDFNAANGPIWSLVIMPGAESIIVAGLDDFITKWPIYEFPPEFLERPGPARRFHPTKDTSNGELQFARKCSVCHTLQADGKRRAGPTLFGVFGRQAGTLEGYSYSDALVQSTIVWDETTINRLFKEGPDVVTPGTKMPIQRMKSDRDLRDLVAFLQSATKTP
;
A
#
# COMPACT_ATOMS: atom_id res chain seq x y z
N MET A 1 -0.52 -19.59 30.35
CA MET A 1 0.27 -19.19 29.17
C MET A 1 -0.39 -17.99 28.51
N ILE A 2 0.40 -17.04 28.04
CA ILE A 2 -0.04 -15.91 27.21
C ILE A 2 0.78 -15.89 25.92
N GLY A 3 0.17 -15.48 24.82
CA GLY A 3 0.82 -15.33 23.54
C GLY A 3 0.50 -13.98 22.93
N PHE A 4 1.48 -13.35 22.28
CA PHE A 4 1.26 -12.13 21.51
C PHE A 4 2.09 -12.15 20.24
N GLY A 5 1.63 -11.41 19.24
CA GLY A 5 2.36 -11.16 18.01
C GLY A 5 2.67 -9.69 17.82
N ASN A 6 3.55 -9.38 16.86
CA ASN A 6 3.94 -8.01 16.54
C ASN A 6 3.73 -7.65 15.06
N ALA A 7 4.11 -6.43 14.69
CA ALA A 7 3.95 -5.89 13.34
C ALA A 7 4.84 -6.57 12.28
N GLU A 8 5.90 -7.26 12.70
CA GLU A 8 6.83 -7.97 11.82
C GLU A 8 6.56 -9.49 11.73
N GLY A 9 5.44 -9.97 12.29
CA GLY A 9 5.05 -11.38 12.19
C GLY A 9 5.68 -12.29 13.24
N ARG A 10 6.41 -11.71 14.20
CA ARG A 10 6.97 -12.43 15.35
C ARG A 10 5.86 -12.78 16.32
N VAL A 11 5.93 -13.99 16.88
CA VAL A 11 5.05 -14.52 17.92
C VAL A 11 5.90 -14.94 19.12
N ILE A 12 5.49 -14.53 20.32
CA ILE A 12 6.12 -14.93 21.58
C ILE A 12 5.05 -15.57 22.47
N LEU A 13 5.37 -16.74 23.03
CA LEU A 13 4.57 -17.43 24.03
C LEU A 13 5.32 -17.42 25.37
N ILE A 14 4.62 -17.05 26.43
CA ILE A 14 5.16 -16.91 27.78
C ILE A 14 4.35 -17.78 28.74
N ASP A 15 5.03 -18.54 29.59
CA ASP A 15 4.40 -19.23 30.70
C ASP A 15 4.02 -18.21 31.78
N THR A 16 2.77 -18.23 32.21
CA THR A 16 2.26 -17.27 33.19
C THR A 16 2.53 -17.68 34.64
N THR A 17 3.12 -18.86 34.86
CA THR A 17 3.49 -19.35 36.19
C THR A 17 4.85 -18.84 36.63
N ASP A 18 5.83 -18.83 35.73
CA ASP A 18 7.22 -18.42 36.01
C ASP A 18 7.74 -17.30 35.08
N TRP A 19 6.91 -16.81 34.15
CA TRP A 19 7.25 -15.77 33.17
C TRP A 19 8.35 -16.16 32.18
N SER A 20 8.67 -17.45 32.07
CA SER A 20 9.63 -17.94 31.09
C SER A 20 9.08 -17.87 29.68
N VAL A 21 9.98 -17.64 28.71
CA VAL A 21 9.64 -17.70 27.28
C VAL A 21 9.53 -19.16 26.88
N VAL A 22 8.32 -19.57 26.50
CA VAL A 22 8.04 -20.92 26.00
C VAL A 22 8.46 -21.02 24.54
N ARG A 23 8.10 -20.01 23.73
CA ARG A 23 8.45 -19.94 22.30
C ARG A 23 8.64 -18.50 21.83
N ASP A 24 9.48 -18.37 20.80
CA ASP A 24 9.77 -17.13 20.10
C ASP A 24 10.13 -17.46 18.65
N PHE A 25 9.26 -17.10 17.71
CA PHE A 25 9.44 -17.46 16.30
C PHE A 25 8.71 -16.48 15.38
N ASN A 26 9.04 -16.52 14.10
CA ASN A 26 8.32 -15.77 13.07
C ASN A 26 7.27 -16.66 12.42
N ALA A 27 6.02 -16.23 12.43
CA ALA A 27 4.86 -17.02 12.01
C ALA A 27 4.19 -16.48 10.74
N ALA A 28 4.45 -15.23 10.34
CA ALA A 28 3.77 -14.59 9.21
C ALA A 28 4.62 -13.49 8.56
N ASN A 29 4.32 -13.12 7.31
CA ASN A 29 4.95 -11.97 6.66
C ASN A 29 4.17 -10.67 6.97
N GLY A 30 4.58 -9.98 8.04
CA GLY A 30 3.93 -8.74 8.50
C GLY A 30 3.04 -8.97 9.73
N PRO A 31 2.11 -8.05 10.06
CA PRO A 31 1.47 -8.04 11.36
C PRO A 31 0.69 -9.31 11.67
N ILE A 32 0.82 -9.79 12.91
CA ILE A 32 -0.11 -10.77 13.50
C ILE A 32 -1.35 -10.03 13.96
N TRP A 33 -2.49 -10.29 13.31
CA TRP A 33 -3.77 -9.64 13.64
C TRP A 33 -4.57 -10.42 14.68
N SER A 34 -4.41 -11.73 14.69
CA SER A 34 -5.10 -12.61 15.62
C SER A 34 -4.21 -13.77 16.03
N LEU A 35 -4.26 -14.10 17.32
CA LEU A 35 -3.61 -15.25 17.91
C LEU A 35 -4.57 -15.87 18.92
N VAL A 36 -4.74 -17.18 18.87
CA VAL A 36 -5.46 -17.94 19.89
C VAL A 36 -4.64 -19.16 20.32
N ILE A 37 -4.54 -19.35 21.63
CA ILE A 37 -3.98 -20.58 22.22
C ILE A 37 -5.11 -21.58 22.31
N MET A 38 -4.92 -22.76 21.71
CA MET A 38 -5.95 -23.80 21.70
C MET A 38 -6.13 -24.43 23.08
N PRO A 39 -7.31 -25.01 23.39
CA PRO A 39 -7.51 -25.79 24.61
C PRO A 39 -6.42 -26.84 24.78
N GLY A 40 -5.92 -27.00 26.02
CA GLY A 40 -4.80 -27.91 26.32
C GLY A 40 -3.41 -27.33 26.07
N ALA A 41 -3.29 -26.14 25.47
CA ALA A 41 -2.03 -25.45 25.20
C ALA A 41 -1.01 -26.28 24.38
N GLU A 42 -1.49 -27.21 23.55
CA GLU A 42 -0.64 -28.01 22.66
C GLU A 42 -0.32 -27.27 21.35
N SER A 43 -1.18 -26.32 20.96
CA SER A 43 -1.02 -25.57 19.72
C SER A 43 -1.61 -24.16 19.82
N ILE A 44 -1.21 -23.31 18.88
CA ILE A 44 -1.80 -22.00 18.64
C ILE A 44 -2.33 -21.90 17.21
N ILE A 45 -3.31 -21.03 17.00
CA ILE A 45 -3.72 -20.58 15.67
C ILE A 45 -3.33 -19.12 15.53
N VAL A 46 -2.68 -18.77 14.42
CA VAL A 46 -2.32 -17.40 14.09
C VAL A 46 -2.91 -16.99 12.74
N ALA A 47 -3.35 -15.75 12.66
CA ALA A 47 -3.77 -15.12 11.42
C ALA A 47 -3.08 -13.76 11.30
N GLY A 48 -2.39 -13.56 10.18
CA GLY A 48 -1.59 -12.38 9.89
C GLY A 48 -2.05 -11.64 8.65
N LEU A 49 -1.13 -10.86 8.07
CA LEU A 49 -1.36 -10.21 6.77
C LEU A 49 -1.43 -11.22 5.61
N ASP A 50 -0.88 -12.41 5.84
CA ASP A 50 -0.88 -13.55 4.93
C ASP A 50 -2.32 -14.03 4.66
N ASP A 51 -2.60 -14.57 3.47
CA ASP A 51 -3.94 -15.09 3.12
C ASP A 51 -4.23 -16.48 3.77
N PHE A 52 -3.51 -16.82 4.84
CA PHE A 52 -3.56 -18.12 5.50
C PHE A 52 -3.81 -17.98 7.00
N ILE A 53 -4.52 -18.95 7.55
CA ILE A 53 -4.62 -19.21 8.99
C ILE A 53 -3.74 -20.43 9.26
N THR A 54 -2.74 -20.29 10.14
CA THR A 54 -1.78 -21.37 10.41
C THR A 54 -1.93 -21.89 11.83
N LYS A 55 -1.87 -23.22 11.98
CA LYS A 55 -1.82 -23.91 13.26
C LYS A 55 -0.38 -24.30 13.57
N TRP A 56 0.12 -23.89 14.74
CA TRP A 56 1.47 -24.18 15.19
C TRP A 56 1.43 -25.06 16.44
N PRO A 57 2.01 -26.26 16.42
CA PRO A 57 2.30 -27.01 17.63
C PRO A 57 3.24 -26.19 18.53
N ILE A 58 2.96 -26.12 19.84
CA ILE A 58 3.82 -25.39 20.78
C ILE A 58 5.09 -26.21 21.07
N TYR A 59 4.97 -27.53 21.20
CA TYR A 59 6.05 -28.38 21.71
C TYR A 59 6.82 -29.17 20.64
N GLU A 60 6.42 -29.11 19.37
CA GLU A 60 7.13 -29.76 18.25
C GLU A 60 7.89 -28.70 17.45
N PHE A 61 9.23 -28.73 17.52
CA PHE A 61 10.09 -27.78 16.81
C PHE A 61 11.37 -28.47 16.27
N PRO A 62 11.82 -28.16 15.04
CA PRO A 62 11.24 -27.22 14.08
C PRO A 62 9.90 -27.72 13.54
N PRO A 63 8.93 -26.82 13.28
CA PRO A 63 7.67 -27.21 12.71
C PRO A 63 7.92 -27.73 11.31
N GLU A 64 7.27 -28.83 10.94
CA GLU A 64 7.26 -29.29 9.58
C GLU A 64 6.50 -28.26 8.74
N PHE A 65 7.22 -27.53 7.89
CA PHE A 65 6.61 -26.55 6.99
C PHE A 65 5.77 -27.29 5.95
N LEU A 66 4.46 -27.42 6.17
CA LEU A 66 3.57 -28.00 5.16
C LEU A 66 3.53 -27.11 3.91
N GLU A 67 3.49 -25.78 4.08
CA GLU A 67 3.65 -24.77 3.04
C GLU A 67 4.14 -23.46 3.69
N ARG A 68 5.15 -22.79 3.11
CA ARG A 68 5.49 -21.42 3.53
C ARG A 68 4.34 -20.50 3.12
N PRO A 69 3.92 -19.53 3.96
CA PRO A 69 2.98 -18.51 3.52
C PRO A 69 3.53 -17.90 2.22
N GLY A 70 2.70 -17.86 1.18
CA GLY A 70 3.04 -17.24 -0.09
C GLY A 70 3.56 -15.80 0.10
N PRO A 71 4.13 -15.19 -0.95
CA PRO A 71 4.73 -13.85 -0.84
C PRO A 71 3.73 -12.87 -0.21
N ALA A 72 4.23 -12.01 0.67
CA ALA A 72 3.46 -10.96 1.33
C ALA A 72 2.56 -10.20 0.32
N ARG A 73 1.30 -9.94 0.69
CA ARG A 73 0.38 -9.17 -0.17
C ARG A 73 0.95 -7.79 -0.53
N ARG A 74 0.55 -7.31 -1.71
CA ARG A 74 0.73 -6.04 -2.48
C ARG A 74 1.48 -4.83 -1.89
N PHE A 75 1.67 -4.71 -0.58
CA PHE A 75 2.42 -3.64 0.08
C PHE A 75 3.89 -3.98 0.35
N HIS A 76 4.30 -5.24 0.15
CA HIS A 76 5.70 -5.64 0.10
C HIS A 76 6.04 -6.11 -1.31
N PRO A 77 6.46 -5.21 -2.20
CA PRO A 77 6.90 -5.63 -3.52
C PRO A 77 8.12 -6.55 -3.36
N THR A 78 8.04 -7.74 -3.93
CA THR A 78 9.16 -8.70 -4.02
C THR A 78 10.26 -8.25 -4.97
N LYS A 79 10.01 -7.15 -5.69
CA LYS A 79 10.93 -6.47 -6.60
C LYS A 79 11.35 -5.15 -5.97
N ASP A 80 12.64 -4.83 -6.08
CA ASP A 80 13.17 -3.55 -5.60
C ASP A 80 12.39 -2.40 -6.25
N THR A 81 11.66 -1.65 -5.43
CA THR A 81 10.67 -0.66 -5.87
C THR A 81 11.17 0.71 -5.45
N SER A 82 11.28 1.63 -6.41
CA SER A 82 11.73 2.99 -6.12
C SER A 82 10.76 3.69 -5.16
N ASN A 83 11.25 4.68 -4.39
CA ASN A 83 10.38 5.44 -3.50
C ASN A 83 9.20 6.08 -4.27
N GLY A 84 9.45 6.65 -5.46
CA GLY A 84 8.39 7.24 -6.28
C GLY A 84 7.30 6.25 -6.70
N GLU A 85 7.69 5.03 -7.06
CA GLU A 85 6.75 3.95 -7.37
C GLU A 85 5.94 3.52 -6.14
N LEU A 86 6.56 3.46 -4.95
CA LEU A 86 5.86 3.21 -3.70
C LEU A 86 4.84 4.31 -3.38
N GLN A 87 5.19 5.59 -3.60
CA GLN A 87 4.25 6.69 -3.40
C GLN A 87 3.07 6.60 -4.38
N PHE A 88 3.30 6.24 -5.64
CA PHE A 88 2.24 6.00 -6.61
C PHE A 88 1.34 4.85 -6.18
N ALA A 89 1.93 3.72 -5.76
CA ALA A 89 1.19 2.55 -5.29
C ALA A 89 0.25 2.92 -4.13
N ARG A 90 0.72 3.72 -3.17
CA ARG A 90 -0.03 4.13 -1.98
C ARG A 90 -1.09 5.19 -2.24
N LYS A 91 -0.80 6.17 -3.10
CA LYS A 91 -1.63 7.39 -3.23
C LYS A 91 -2.49 7.43 -4.50
N CYS A 92 -2.08 6.73 -5.56
CA CYS A 92 -2.63 6.92 -6.90
C CYS A 92 -3.20 5.63 -7.50
N SER A 93 -2.56 4.47 -7.26
CA SER A 93 -2.82 3.23 -8.01
C SER A 93 -4.24 2.66 -7.88
N VAL A 94 -4.97 3.03 -6.82
CA VAL A 94 -6.37 2.64 -6.64
C VAL A 94 -7.26 3.32 -7.67
N CYS A 95 -6.98 4.59 -7.96
CA CYS A 95 -7.82 5.45 -8.80
C CYS A 95 -7.27 5.65 -10.21
N HIS A 96 -5.98 5.44 -10.44
CA HIS A 96 -5.33 5.78 -11.70
C HIS A 96 -4.53 4.62 -12.26
N THR A 97 -4.55 4.49 -13.59
CA THR A 97 -3.63 3.64 -14.34
C THR A 97 -2.48 4.49 -14.91
N LEU A 98 -1.36 3.83 -15.24
CA LEU A 98 -0.24 4.42 -15.98
C LEU A 98 -0.28 4.04 -17.49
N GLN A 99 -1.25 3.22 -17.90
CA GLN A 99 -1.39 2.71 -19.26
C GLN A 99 -2.46 3.48 -20.04
N ALA A 100 -2.26 3.59 -21.36
CA ALA A 100 -3.16 4.30 -22.27
C ALA A 100 -4.58 3.71 -22.30
N ASP A 101 -4.73 2.40 -22.08
CA ASP A 101 -6.01 1.68 -22.14
C ASP A 101 -7.04 2.15 -21.11
N GLY A 102 -6.61 2.91 -20.10
CA GLY A 102 -7.47 3.66 -19.19
C GLY A 102 -8.56 2.80 -18.53
N LYS A 103 -8.25 1.53 -18.19
CA LYS A 103 -9.18 0.59 -17.52
C LYS A 103 -10.09 1.36 -16.55
N ARG A 104 -11.41 1.11 -16.56
CA ARG A 104 -12.40 1.85 -15.77
C ARG A 104 -12.00 1.92 -14.29
N ARG A 105 -11.36 3.03 -13.89
CA ARG A 105 -10.99 3.36 -12.51
C ARG A 105 -11.78 4.60 -12.06
N ALA A 106 -11.66 4.93 -10.78
CA ALA A 106 -12.27 6.13 -10.21
C ALA A 106 -11.67 7.44 -10.74
N GLY A 107 -10.49 7.41 -11.36
CA GLY A 107 -9.81 8.55 -11.98
C GLY A 107 -9.37 8.23 -13.42
N PRO A 108 -9.04 9.26 -14.23
CA PRO A 108 -8.54 9.08 -15.60
C PRO A 108 -7.15 8.42 -15.60
N THR A 109 -6.72 7.84 -16.72
CA THR A 109 -5.32 7.40 -16.85
C THR A 109 -4.36 8.57 -16.72
N LEU A 110 -3.22 8.33 -16.08
CA LEU A 110 -2.10 9.29 -16.02
C LEU A 110 -1.16 9.14 -17.20
N PHE A 111 -1.36 8.17 -18.10
CA PHE A 111 -0.59 8.08 -19.34
C PHE A 111 -0.67 9.39 -20.12
N GLY A 112 0.49 9.92 -20.52
CA GLY A 112 0.61 11.20 -21.21
C GLY A 112 0.12 12.40 -20.39
N VAL A 113 0.19 12.35 -19.04
CA VAL A 113 -0.32 13.46 -18.21
C VAL A 113 0.52 14.72 -18.33
N PHE A 114 1.84 14.61 -18.46
CA PHE A 114 2.72 15.78 -18.58
C PHE A 114 2.49 16.49 -19.92
N GLY A 115 2.21 17.79 -19.87
CA GLY A 115 1.79 18.63 -20.99
C GLY A 115 0.29 18.60 -21.28
N ARG A 116 -0.49 17.72 -20.64
CA ARG A 116 -1.94 17.64 -20.86
C ARG A 116 -2.67 18.68 -20.02
N GLN A 117 -3.58 19.43 -20.63
CA GLN A 117 -4.49 20.31 -19.90
C GLN A 117 -5.43 19.48 -19.00
N ALA A 118 -5.73 19.99 -17.81
CA ALA A 118 -6.67 19.36 -16.91
C ALA A 118 -8.06 19.24 -17.56
N GLY A 119 -8.75 18.13 -17.32
CA GLY A 119 -10.12 17.94 -17.79
C GLY A 119 -10.30 17.57 -19.27
N THR A 120 -9.21 17.32 -20.02
CA THR A 120 -9.28 17.15 -21.49
C THR A 120 -9.11 15.72 -21.99
N LEU A 121 -8.91 14.72 -21.12
CA LEU A 121 -8.83 13.34 -21.58
C LEU A 121 -10.20 12.87 -22.08
N GLU A 122 -10.26 12.47 -23.36
CA GLU A 122 -11.48 11.95 -23.96
C GLU A 122 -11.97 10.68 -23.25
N GLY A 123 -13.30 10.53 -23.19
CA GLY A 123 -13.95 9.36 -22.60
C GLY A 123 -13.99 9.32 -21.07
N TYR A 124 -13.46 10.34 -20.38
CA TYR A 124 -13.58 10.47 -18.93
C TYR A 124 -14.52 11.62 -18.51
N SER A 125 -15.45 11.35 -17.59
CA SER A 125 -16.40 12.34 -17.08
C SER A 125 -15.81 13.15 -15.92
N TYR A 126 -15.23 14.30 -16.25
CA TYR A 126 -14.65 15.23 -15.27
C TYR A 126 -15.71 15.97 -14.44
N SER A 127 -15.25 16.68 -13.41
CA SER A 127 -16.05 17.73 -12.77
C SER A 127 -15.99 19.02 -13.59
N ASP A 128 -17.00 19.86 -13.47
CA ASP A 128 -17.04 21.16 -14.17
C ASP A 128 -15.80 22.02 -13.88
N ALA A 129 -15.32 21.97 -12.62
CA ALA A 129 -14.09 22.64 -12.20
C ALA A 129 -12.85 22.22 -13.00
N LEU A 130 -12.72 20.92 -13.34
CA LEU A 130 -11.60 20.44 -14.13
C LEU A 130 -11.79 20.71 -15.62
N VAL A 131 -13.03 20.64 -16.12
CA VAL A 131 -13.35 20.98 -17.53
C VAL A 131 -13.03 22.45 -17.84
N GLN A 132 -13.30 23.35 -16.89
CA GLN A 132 -13.05 24.78 -17.03
C GLN A 132 -11.61 25.18 -16.64
N SER A 133 -10.78 24.23 -16.20
CA SER A 133 -9.44 24.51 -15.73
C SER A 133 -8.49 24.85 -16.89
N THR A 134 -7.67 25.87 -16.69
CA THR A 134 -6.57 26.23 -17.59
C THR A 134 -5.23 25.62 -17.17
N ILE A 135 -5.23 24.77 -16.14
CA ILE A 135 -4.02 24.12 -15.65
C ILE A 135 -3.49 23.16 -16.70
N VAL A 136 -2.23 23.30 -17.04
CA VAL A 136 -1.47 22.30 -17.81
C VAL A 136 -0.64 21.51 -16.82
N TRP A 137 -0.77 20.19 -16.83
CA TRP A 137 -0.03 19.33 -15.90
C TRP A 137 1.43 19.25 -16.30
N ASP A 138 2.30 19.69 -15.40
CA ASP A 138 3.75 19.66 -15.49
C ASP A 138 4.33 19.39 -14.09
N GLU A 139 5.66 19.40 -13.96
CA GLU A 139 6.29 19.21 -12.67
C GLU A 139 5.82 20.25 -11.64
N THR A 140 5.69 21.51 -12.03
CA THR A 140 5.33 22.62 -11.12
C THR A 140 3.89 22.48 -10.60
N THR A 141 2.94 22.24 -11.49
CA THR A 141 1.51 22.12 -11.16
C THR A 141 1.18 20.84 -10.41
N ILE A 142 1.85 19.72 -10.72
CA ILE A 142 1.73 18.47 -9.95
C ILE A 142 2.33 18.65 -8.55
N ASN A 143 3.51 19.27 -8.43
CA ASN A 143 4.08 19.60 -7.12
C ASN A 143 3.12 20.47 -6.30
N ARG A 144 2.57 21.52 -6.93
CA ARG A 144 1.62 22.43 -6.28
C ARG A 144 0.36 21.69 -5.81
N LEU A 145 -0.19 20.79 -6.63
CA LEU A 145 -1.36 19.97 -6.29
C LEU A 145 -1.16 19.20 -4.98
N PHE A 146 0.00 18.57 -4.80
CA PHE A 146 0.28 17.77 -3.61
C PHE A 146 0.81 18.57 -2.42
N LYS A 147 1.34 19.78 -2.62
CA LYS A 147 1.71 20.70 -1.54
C LYS A 147 0.50 21.41 -0.97
N GLU A 148 -0.30 22.04 -1.83
CA GLU A 148 -1.43 22.87 -1.44
C GLU A 148 -2.73 22.08 -1.29
N GLY A 149 -2.90 20.99 -2.04
CA GLY A 149 -4.08 20.12 -2.02
C GLY A 149 -5.05 20.38 -3.19
N PRO A 150 -5.83 19.37 -3.62
CA PRO A 150 -6.82 19.52 -4.70
C PRO A 150 -7.91 20.54 -4.41
N ASP A 151 -8.26 20.75 -3.14
CA ASP A 151 -9.23 21.75 -2.68
C ASP A 151 -8.76 23.20 -2.91
N VAL A 152 -7.46 23.42 -3.03
CA VAL A 152 -6.87 24.74 -3.32
C VAL A 152 -6.54 24.88 -4.80
N VAL A 153 -5.93 23.85 -5.39
CA VAL A 153 -5.43 23.91 -6.77
C VAL A 153 -6.52 23.66 -7.81
N THR A 154 -7.51 22.83 -7.48
CA THR A 154 -8.63 22.46 -8.37
C THR A 154 -9.95 22.45 -7.58
N PRO A 155 -10.38 23.59 -7.02
CA PRO A 155 -11.55 23.65 -6.15
C PRO A 155 -12.80 23.13 -6.88
N GLY A 156 -13.54 22.19 -6.27
CA GLY A 156 -14.67 21.52 -6.90
C GLY A 156 -14.32 20.27 -7.73
N THR A 157 -13.05 19.83 -7.70
CA THR A 157 -12.68 18.51 -8.21
C THR A 157 -13.33 17.38 -7.42
N LYS A 158 -13.54 16.23 -8.09
CA LYS A 158 -13.93 14.97 -7.44
C LYS A 158 -12.73 14.19 -6.90
N MET A 159 -11.50 14.64 -7.16
CA MET A 159 -10.28 14.02 -6.63
C MET A 159 -10.24 14.16 -5.10
N PRO A 160 -10.10 13.07 -4.33
CA PRO A 160 -9.97 13.15 -2.88
C PRO A 160 -8.77 14.02 -2.47
N ILE A 161 -8.90 14.70 -1.32
CA ILE A 161 -7.83 15.53 -0.78
C ILE A 161 -6.60 14.64 -0.52
N GLN A 162 -5.49 14.98 -1.18
CA GLN A 162 -4.20 14.32 -1.03
C GLN A 162 -3.13 15.39 -0.89
N ARG A 163 -2.45 15.42 0.26
CA ARG A 163 -1.28 16.27 0.51
C ARG A 163 -0.07 15.42 0.87
N MET A 164 1.13 15.88 0.49
CA MET A 164 2.40 15.22 0.81
C MET A 164 3.27 16.16 1.63
N LYS A 165 3.59 15.74 2.86
CA LYS A 165 4.44 16.53 3.78
C LYS A 165 5.94 16.40 3.47
N SER A 166 6.36 15.25 2.94
CA SER A 166 7.76 14.97 2.63
C SER A 166 8.09 15.49 1.23
N ASP A 167 8.96 16.49 1.15
CA ASP A 167 9.46 17.01 -0.14
C ASP A 167 10.24 15.93 -0.92
N ARG A 168 10.94 15.03 -0.23
CA ARG A 168 11.61 13.89 -0.86
C ARG A 168 10.61 12.98 -1.54
N ASP A 169 9.54 12.59 -0.83
CA ASP A 169 8.54 11.68 -1.37
C ASP A 169 7.80 12.30 -2.56
N LEU A 170 7.51 13.59 -2.47
CA LEU A 170 6.88 14.32 -3.55
C LEU A 170 7.78 14.38 -4.78
N ARG A 171 9.05 14.80 -4.61
CA ARG A 171 10.03 14.85 -5.72
C ARG A 171 10.19 13.49 -6.38
N ASP A 172 10.33 12.43 -5.59
CA ASP A 172 10.50 11.07 -6.11
C ASP A 172 9.21 10.58 -6.82
N LEU A 173 8.01 10.91 -6.31
CA LEU A 173 6.73 10.63 -6.99
C LEU A 173 6.63 11.32 -8.35
N VAL A 174 6.92 12.63 -8.41
CA VAL A 174 6.83 13.39 -9.66
C VAL A 174 7.80 12.86 -10.70
N ALA A 175 9.05 12.57 -10.32
CA ALA A 175 10.03 11.95 -11.20
C ALA A 175 9.57 10.57 -11.72
N PHE A 176 8.98 9.75 -10.85
CA PHE A 176 8.41 8.47 -11.25
C PHE A 176 7.26 8.65 -12.26
N LEU A 177 6.30 9.53 -11.98
CA LEU A 177 5.19 9.82 -12.90
C LEU A 177 5.71 10.31 -14.25
N GLN A 178 6.70 11.21 -14.26
CA GLN A 178 7.28 11.73 -15.50
C GLN A 178 7.91 10.62 -16.34
N SER A 179 8.58 9.65 -15.72
CA SER A 179 9.14 8.50 -16.43
C SER A 179 8.04 7.53 -16.90
N ALA A 180 7.14 7.15 -15.98
CA ALA A 180 6.19 6.07 -16.20
C ALA A 180 4.99 6.44 -17.10
N THR A 181 4.78 7.72 -17.36
CA THR A 181 3.65 8.22 -18.17
C THR A 181 4.07 8.79 -19.52
N LYS A 182 5.35 8.68 -19.90
CA LYS A 182 5.81 9.16 -21.22
C LYS A 182 5.05 8.47 -22.34
N THR A 183 4.58 9.27 -23.29
CA THR A 183 4.18 8.78 -24.60
C THR A 183 5.44 8.37 -25.37
N PRO A 184 5.39 7.27 -26.15
CA PRO A 184 6.46 6.91 -27.08
C PRO A 184 6.86 8.05 -28.02
#